data_AF-A0A0U2S121-F1
#
_entry.id   AF-A0A0U2S121-F1
#
_cell.length_a   1.000
_cell.length_b   1.000
_cell.length_c   1.000
_cell.angle_alpha   90.00
_cell.angle_beta   90.00
_cell.angle_gamma   90.00
#
_symmetry.space_group_name_H-M   'P 1'
#
loop_
_entity.id
_entity.type
_entity.pdbx_description
1 polymer ?
#
loop_
_entity_poly.entity_id
_entity_poly.type
_entity_poly.pdbx_seq_one_letter_code
_entity_poly.pdbx_strand_id
1 'polypeptide(L)'
;SLFFRSYRDEEKKMGTLVKEDFGRPNRENTMGMRHGSYDKLDDDGLAPPGTRVSGEDVIIGKTTPIGQDETQQGQTSRYTRRDHSTSLRHSESGMVDQ
;
A
#
# COMPACT_ATOMS: atom_id res chain seq x y z
N SER A 1 28.58 11.95 5.12
CA SER A 1 27.87 10.88 5.86
C SER A 1 26.76 10.35 4.97
N LEU A 2 26.54 9.03 4.94
CA LEU A 2 25.40 8.42 4.25
C LEU A 2 24.30 8.11 5.27
N PHE A 3 23.03 8.20 4.87
CA PHE A 3 21.88 7.95 5.73
C PHE A 3 21.00 6.87 5.12
N PHE A 4 20.63 5.87 5.91
CA PHE A 4 19.80 4.73 5.49
C PHE A 4 18.60 4.58 6.43
N ARG A 5 17.45 4.23 5.87
CA ARG A 5 16.24 3.90 6.61
C ARG A 5 15.53 2.71 5.96
N SER A 6 15.26 1.69 6.77
CA SER A 6 14.50 0.51 6.32
C SER A 6 13.02 0.64 6.71
N TYR A 7 12.15 0.19 5.81
CA TYR A 7 10.73 -0.01 6.04
C TYR A 7 10.43 -1.50 5.88
N ARG A 8 9.60 -2.05 6.76
CA ARG A 8 9.20 -3.45 6.74
C ARG A 8 7.71 -3.55 6.93
N ASP A 9 7.09 -4.42 6.16
CA ASP A 9 5.69 -4.77 6.30
C ASP A 9 5.50 -6.28 6.09
N GLU A 10 4.39 -6.81 6.57
CA GLU A 10 4.07 -8.24 6.51
C GLU A 10 2.59 -8.43 6.17
N GLU A 11 2.30 -9.45 5.36
CA GLU A 11 0.93 -9.89 5.09
C GLU A 11 0.39 -10.70 6.25
N LYS A 12 -0.73 -10.27 6.83
CA LYS A 12 -1.43 -11.07 7.85
C LYS A 12 -2.37 -12.08 7.19
N LYS A 13 -2.29 -13.32 7.66
CA LYS A 13 -3.19 -14.43 7.28
C LYS A 13 -3.93 -14.91 8.53
N MET A 14 -5.23 -15.19 8.42
CA MET A 14 -6.03 -15.77 9.50
C MET A 14 -6.35 -17.21 9.14
N GLY A 15 -5.53 -18.14 9.63
CA GLY A 15 -5.57 -19.54 9.19
C GLY A 15 -5.21 -19.64 7.70
N THR A 16 -6.09 -20.26 6.91
CA THR A 16 -5.96 -20.39 5.45
C THR A 16 -6.46 -19.18 4.67
N LEU A 17 -7.11 -18.20 5.31
CA LEU A 17 -7.66 -17.04 4.62
C LEU A 17 -6.63 -15.90 4.56
N VAL A 18 -6.30 -15.46 3.35
CA VAL A 18 -5.47 -14.27 3.12
C VAL A 18 -6.27 -13.03 3.49
N LYS A 19 -5.79 -12.27 4.48
CA LYS A 19 -6.44 -11.05 4.98
C LYS A 19 -5.75 -9.79 4.48
N GLU A 20 -4.46 -9.86 4.20
CA GLU A 20 -3.69 -8.76 3.62
C GLU A 20 -2.82 -9.32 2.50
N ASP A 21 -2.61 -8.52 1.47
CA ASP A 21 -1.93 -8.92 0.24
C ASP A 21 -1.19 -7.71 -0.32
N PHE A 22 0.06 -7.92 -0.72
CA PHE A 22 0.86 -6.90 -1.40
C PHE A 22 0.44 -6.78 -2.86
N GLY A 23 0.34 -5.54 -3.31
CA GLY A 23 -0.07 -5.23 -4.67
C GLY A 23 -0.39 -3.76 -4.83
N ARG A 24 -0.40 -3.29 -6.07
CA ARG A 24 -0.68 -1.88 -6.38
C ARG A 24 -2.15 -1.54 -6.11
N PRO A 25 -2.46 -0.64 -5.17
CA PRO A 25 -3.83 -0.19 -4.92
C PRO A 25 -4.41 0.54 -6.13
N ASN A 26 -5.70 0.32 -6.41
CA ASN A 26 -6.41 0.99 -7.51
C ASN A 26 -7.51 1.90 -6.96
N ARG A 27 -7.52 3.17 -7.39
CA ARG A 27 -8.49 4.21 -6.99
C ARG A 27 -9.95 3.84 -7.25
N GLU A 28 -10.19 2.97 -8.22
CA GLU A 28 -11.54 2.52 -8.58
C GLU A 28 -12.13 1.54 -7.56
N ASN A 29 -11.28 0.69 -6.97
CA ASN A 29 -11.71 -0.45 -6.15
C ASN A 29 -11.14 -0.46 -4.72
N THR A 30 -10.23 0.46 -4.40
CA THR A 30 -9.56 0.51 -3.09
C THR A 30 -10.04 1.72 -2.29
N MET A 31 -10.60 1.44 -1.12
CA MET A 31 -11.08 2.43 -0.16
C MET A 31 -9.93 2.97 0.69
N GLY A 32 -9.96 4.26 1.01
CA GLY A 32 -9.04 4.86 1.98
C GLY A 32 -7.62 5.09 1.48
N MET A 33 -7.44 5.17 0.15
CA MET A 33 -6.15 5.50 -0.44
C MET A 33 -5.61 6.82 0.10
N ARG A 34 -4.32 6.85 0.40
CA ARG A 34 -3.58 8.02 0.85
C ARG A 34 -3.48 9.06 -0.29
N HIS A 35 -3.17 10.31 0.08
CA HIS A 35 -2.94 11.40 -0.87
C HIS A 35 -1.60 11.31 -1.64
N GLY A 36 -0.75 10.35 -1.26
CA GLY A 36 0.54 10.08 -1.88
C GLY A 36 0.50 9.51 -3.29
N SER A 37 1.68 9.43 -3.91
CA SER A 37 1.83 8.76 -5.21
C SER A 37 1.97 7.25 -5.06
N TYR A 38 1.22 6.52 -5.86
CA TYR A 38 1.31 5.06 -6.03
C TYR A 38 1.92 4.69 -7.38
N ASP A 39 2.32 5.67 -8.19
CA ASP A 39 2.84 5.46 -9.55
C ASP A 39 4.26 4.89 -9.56
N LYS A 40 4.90 4.88 -8.40
CA LYS A 40 6.24 4.37 -8.16
C LYS A 40 6.28 2.91 -7.72
N LEU A 41 5.11 2.30 -7.56
CA LEU A 41 4.98 0.88 -7.25
C LEU A 41 4.90 0.07 -8.52
N ASP A 42 5.58 -1.07 -8.53
CA ASP A 42 5.37 -2.13 -9.50
C ASP A 42 4.09 -2.92 -9.17
N ASP A 43 3.75 -3.88 -10.03
CA ASP A 43 2.53 -4.68 -9.91
C ASP A 43 2.52 -5.57 -8.66
N ASP A 44 3.69 -5.91 -8.12
CA ASP A 44 3.85 -6.62 -6.85
C ASP A 44 3.59 -5.73 -5.62
N GLY A 45 3.35 -4.43 -5.83
CA GLY A 45 3.13 -3.46 -4.78
C GLY A 45 4.41 -2.96 -4.12
N LEU A 46 5.60 -3.16 -4.69
CA LEU A 46 6.84 -2.64 -4.13
C LEU A 46 7.42 -1.55 -5.04
N ALA A 47 8.08 -0.56 -4.44
CA ALA A 47 8.90 0.38 -5.22
C ALA A 47 10.23 -0.30 -5.59
N PRO A 48 10.59 -0.40 -6.89
CA PRO A 48 11.79 -1.13 -7.29
C PRO A 48 13.08 -0.39 -6.87
N PRO A 49 14.20 -1.11 -6.65
CA PRO A 49 15.50 -0.50 -6.36
C PRO A 49 15.91 0.55 -7.40
N GLY A 50 16.52 1.65 -6.96
CA GLY A 50 16.87 2.79 -7.81
C GLY A 50 15.74 3.81 -8.01
N THR A 51 14.51 3.52 -7.57
CA THR A 51 13.39 4.46 -7.66
C THR A 51 13.58 5.66 -6.74
N ARG A 52 13.40 6.86 -7.27
CA ARG A 52 13.46 8.11 -6.48
C ARG A 52 12.13 8.33 -5.77
N VAL A 53 12.17 8.42 -4.44
CA VAL A 53 10.98 8.58 -3.58
C VAL A 53 11.12 9.80 -2.66
N SER A 54 10.00 10.37 -2.27
CA SER A 54 9.89 11.59 -1.49
C SER A 54 8.61 11.61 -0.67
N GLY A 55 8.69 12.12 0.56
CA GLY A 55 7.58 12.53 1.39
C GLY A 55 6.40 11.56 1.45
N GLU A 56 5.41 11.81 0.60
CA GLU A 56 4.13 11.11 0.57
C GLU A 56 4.12 9.89 -0.36
N ASP A 57 5.20 9.64 -1.09
CA ASP A 57 5.28 8.49 -2.00
C ASP A 57 5.10 7.18 -1.25
N VAL A 58 4.28 6.31 -1.81
CA VAL A 58 4.06 4.96 -1.32
C VAL A 58 5.20 4.07 -1.80
N ILE A 59 5.80 3.33 -0.87
CA ILE A 59 6.95 2.44 -1.10
C ILE A 59 6.58 0.96 -0.94
N ILE A 60 5.51 0.67 -0.20
CA ILE A 60 4.92 -0.67 -0.07
C ILE A 60 3.40 -0.52 -0.19
N GLY A 61 2.86 -0.96 -1.31
CA GLY A 61 1.44 -1.14 -1.60
C GLY A 61 0.90 -2.38 -0.89
N LYS A 62 -0.04 -2.17 0.04
CA LYS A 62 -0.68 -3.26 0.76
C LYS A 62 -2.17 -3.02 0.85
N THR A 63 -2.96 -4.06 0.62
CA THR A 63 -4.42 -3.96 0.65
C THR A 63 -5.05 -5.12 1.39
N THR A 64 -6.24 -4.89 1.94
CA THR A 64 -7.05 -5.92 2.59
C THR A 64 -8.40 -6.05 1.89
N PRO A 65 -8.92 -7.27 1.67
CA PRO A 65 -10.26 -7.43 1.11
C PRO A 65 -11.29 -6.93 2.14
N ILE A 66 -12.28 -6.19 1.66
CA ILE A 66 -13.41 -5.75 2.49
C ILE A 66 -14.41 -6.90 2.55
N GLY A 67 -14.74 -7.36 3.77
CA GLY A 67 -15.70 -8.45 3.97
C GLY A 67 -17.12 -8.06 3.54
N GLN A 68 -17.89 -9.03 3.02
CA GLN A 68 -19.28 -8.82 2.58
C GLN A 68 -20.20 -8.34 3.72
N ASP A 69 -19.87 -8.65 4.98
CA ASP A 69 -20.63 -8.19 6.14
C ASP A 69 -20.45 -6.69 6.42
N GLU A 70 -19.28 -6.12 6.10
CA GLU A 70 -19.08 -4.65 6.18
C GLU A 70 -19.88 -3.91 5.10
N THR A 71 -20.35 -4.60 4.07
CA THR A 71 -21.14 -4.02 2.96
C THR A 71 -22.65 -4.00 3.23
N GLN A 72 -23.12 -4.44 4.42
CA GLN A 72 -24.54 -4.61 4.76
C GLN A 72 -25.34 -3.30 5.01
N GLN A 73 -24.77 -2.10 4.82
CA GLN A 73 -25.52 -0.82 4.94
C GLN A 73 -26.03 -0.28 3.60
N GLY A 74 -26.52 -1.15 2.71
CA GLY A 74 -27.39 -0.75 1.58
C GLY A 74 -26.72 0.05 0.45
N GLN A 75 -25.41 0.27 0.49
CA GLN A 75 -24.65 0.78 -0.66
C GLN A 75 -23.80 -0.34 -1.23
N THR A 76 -23.98 -0.66 -2.52
CA THR A 76 -22.98 -1.39 -3.31
C THR A 76 -21.69 -0.57 -3.28
N SER A 77 -20.83 -0.81 -2.30
CA SER A 77 -19.53 -0.17 -2.23
C SER A 77 -18.74 -0.64 -3.45
N ARG A 78 -18.45 0.28 -4.37
CA ARG A 78 -17.53 0.02 -5.51
C ARG A 78 -16.17 -0.51 -5.06
N TYR A 79 -15.84 -0.30 -3.79
CA TYR A 79 -14.59 -0.72 -3.21
C TYR A 79 -14.66 -2.16 -2.69
N THR A 80 -13.78 -3.00 -3.22
CA THR A 80 -13.59 -4.40 -2.82
C THR A 80 -12.40 -4.57 -1.88
N ARG A 81 -11.53 -3.55 -1.79
CA ARG A 81 -10.31 -3.56 -0.99
C ARG A 81 -10.18 -2.29 -0.15
N ARG A 82 -9.41 -2.35 0.94
CA ARG A 82 -9.02 -1.21 1.78
C ARG A 82 -7.50 -1.04 1.74
N ASP A 83 -7.06 0.20 1.63
CA ASP A 83 -5.65 0.54 1.59
C ASP A 83 -4.99 0.45 2.98
N HIS A 84 -3.88 -0.27 3.06
CA HIS A 84 -2.99 -0.39 4.21
C HIS A 84 -1.53 -0.14 3.82
N SER A 85 -1.31 0.59 2.73
CA SER A 85 0.02 0.87 2.19
C SER A 85 0.89 1.70 3.14
N THR A 86 2.21 1.54 2.99
CA THR A 86 3.24 2.26 3.72
C THR A 86 3.90 3.31 2.82
N SER A 87 3.85 4.56 3.26
CA SER A 87 4.50 5.70 2.61
C SER A 87 5.81 6.07 3.29
N LEU A 88 6.63 6.84 2.58
CA LEU A 88 7.78 7.50 3.18
C LEU A 88 7.32 8.51 4.27
N ARG A 89 8.27 8.98 5.09
CA ARG A 89 8.00 10.09 6.00
C ARG A 89 7.98 11.40 5.20
N HIS A 90 7.02 12.27 5.49
CA HIS A 90 6.79 13.54 4.78
C HIS A 90 8.04 14.40 4.53
N SER A 91 8.99 14.44 5.47
CA SER A 91 10.20 15.25 5.39
C SER A 91 11.42 14.51 4.81
N GLU A 92 11.25 13.30 4.29
CA GLU A 92 12.34 12.47 3.79
C GLU A 92 12.30 12.39 2.26
N SER A 93 13.47 12.25 1.66
CA SER A 93 13.60 11.94 0.23
C SER A 93 14.87 11.13 0.02
N GLY A 94 14.85 10.29 -1.01
CA GLY A 94 15.96 9.39 -1.25
C GLY A 94 15.75 8.49 -2.47
N MET A 95 16.54 7.44 -2.53
CA MET A 95 16.48 6.40 -3.53
C MET A 95 16.29 5.06 -2.82
N VAL A 96 15.44 4.19 -3.38
CA VAL A 96 15.24 2.84 -2.86
C VAL A 96 16.53 2.03 -3.07
N ASP A 97 16.97 1.34 -2.02
CA ASP A 97 18.15 0.47 -1.98
C ASP A 97 17.76 -0.87 -1.32
N GLN A 98 18.53 -1.93 -1.57
CA GLN A 98 18.29 -3.29 -1.06
C GLN A 98 18.87 -3.53 0.33
#